data_AF-A0A966FQP3-F1
#
_entry.id   AF-A0A966FQP3-F1
#
_cell.length_a   1.000
_cell.length_b   1.000
_cell.length_c   1.000
_cell.angle_alpha   90.00
_cell.angle_beta   90.00
_cell.angle_gamma   90.00
#
_symmetry.space_group_name_H-M   'P 1'
#
loop_
_entity.id
_entity.type
_entity.pdbx_description
1 polymer ?
#
loop_
_entity_poly.entity_id
_entity_poly.type
_entity_poly.pdbx_seq_one_letter_code
_entity_poly.pdbx_strand_id
1 'polypeptide(L)'
;MGVPNVSSRFGTDPLPWNYLFGAMKAIPRSLLYNRDAMQTFALFSEPIIRFVDRLVGATNAMRVDAKSADGKHVVTSRIVHPDLEVCVGLATAAFAVELLKGTVEPGIWYPSELSQQARSNLLQAVKEETISYMV
;
A
#
# COMPACT_ATOMS: atom_id res chain seq x y z
N MET A 1 -2.04 -16.18 -24.25
CA MET A 1 -1.41 -15.81 -22.97
C MET A 1 -2.42 -14.97 -22.19
N GLY A 2 -3.23 -15.60 -21.35
CA GLY A 2 -4.31 -14.95 -20.60
C GLY A 2 -3.75 -14.14 -19.44
N VAL A 3 -3.35 -12.90 -19.73
CA VAL A 3 -2.85 -11.98 -18.71
C VAL A 3 -4.01 -11.67 -17.75
N PRO A 4 -3.87 -11.94 -16.43
CA PRO A 4 -4.83 -11.46 -15.45
C PRO A 4 -4.80 -9.93 -15.52
N ASN A 5 -5.91 -9.30 -15.92
CA ASN A 5 -6.02 -7.85 -15.90
C ASN A 5 -5.93 -7.39 -14.43
N VAL A 6 -4.78 -6.86 -14.02
CA VAL A 6 -4.62 -6.22 -12.72
C VAL A 6 -4.95 -4.74 -12.89
N SER A 7 -5.90 -4.24 -12.12
CA SER A 7 -6.18 -2.80 -12.04
C SER A 7 -6.07 -2.34 -10.60
N SER A 8 -5.26 -1.32 -10.36
CA SER A 8 -5.20 -0.61 -9.09
C SER A 8 -5.86 0.76 -9.22
N ARG A 9 -6.56 1.18 -8.18
CA ARG A 9 -7.12 2.53 -8.05
C ARG A 9 -6.71 3.05 -6.68
N PHE A 10 -6.25 4.28 -6.64
CA PHE A 10 -5.85 4.95 -5.42
C PHE A 10 -6.62 6.26 -5.30
N GLY A 11 -7.07 6.54 -4.09
CA GLY A 11 -7.70 7.79 -3.73
C GLY A 11 -7.34 8.12 -2.29
N THR A 12 -7.38 9.40 -1.96
CA THR A 12 -7.08 9.91 -0.63
C THR A 12 -8.11 10.96 -0.24
N ASP A 13 -8.39 11.06 1.05
CA ASP A 13 -9.15 12.18 1.59
C ASP A 13 -8.21 13.18 2.27
N PRO A 14 -8.53 14.47 2.22
CA PRO A 14 -9.70 15.08 1.57
C PRO A 14 -9.62 15.12 0.04
N LEU A 15 -10.78 15.15 -0.61
CA LEU A 15 -10.95 15.19 -2.07
C LEU A 15 -9.98 16.12 -2.85
N PRO A 16 -9.62 17.34 -2.38
CA PRO A 16 -8.61 18.20 -3.02
C PRO A 16 -7.30 17.51 -3.38
N TRP A 17 -6.83 16.55 -2.59
CA TRP A 17 -5.60 15.81 -2.88
C TRP A 17 -5.67 15.02 -4.19
N ASN A 18 -6.83 14.46 -4.52
CA ASN A 18 -6.99 13.72 -5.78
C ASN A 18 -6.88 14.64 -7.01
N TYR A 19 -7.37 15.89 -6.90
CA TYR A 19 -7.18 16.88 -7.95
C TYR A 19 -5.71 17.30 -8.07
N LEU A 20 -5.01 17.46 -6.94
CA LEU A 20 -3.57 17.73 -6.93
C LEU A 20 -2.79 16.60 -7.61
N PHE A 21 -3.05 15.35 -7.27
CA PHE A 21 -2.44 14.18 -7.93
C PHE A 21 -2.79 14.11 -9.42
N GLY A 22 -4.01 14.49 -9.78
CA GLY A 22 -4.42 14.65 -11.18
C GLY A 22 -3.56 15.69 -11.92
N ALA A 23 -3.36 16.86 -11.30
CA ALA A 23 -2.55 17.94 -11.84
C ALA A 23 -1.06 17.56 -11.96
N MET A 24 -0.53 16.73 -11.05
CA MET A 24 0.87 16.26 -11.14
C MET A 24 1.19 15.53 -12.45
N LYS A 25 0.18 14.97 -13.14
CA LYS A 25 0.37 14.32 -14.45
C LYS A 25 0.83 15.30 -15.54
N ALA A 26 0.59 16.59 -15.37
CA ALA A 26 1.05 17.63 -16.30
C ALA A 26 2.51 18.05 -16.06
N ILE A 27 3.13 17.60 -14.96
CA ILE A 27 4.51 17.95 -14.62
C ILE A 27 5.47 17.25 -15.60
N PRO A 28 6.43 17.97 -16.21
CA PRO A 28 7.42 17.36 -17.09
C PRO A 28 8.24 16.28 -16.40
N ARG A 29 8.49 15.16 -17.10
CA ARG A 29 9.33 14.07 -16.58
C ARG A 29 10.72 14.53 -16.17
N SER A 30 11.29 15.50 -16.88
CA SER A 30 12.60 16.09 -16.54
C SER A 30 12.62 16.71 -15.15
N LEU A 31 11.51 17.32 -14.71
CA LEU A 31 11.38 17.87 -13.37
C LEU A 31 11.10 16.76 -12.35
N LEU A 32 10.23 15.80 -12.67
CA LEU A 32 9.93 14.65 -11.80
C LEU A 32 11.18 13.78 -11.53
N TYR A 33 12.12 13.72 -12.46
CA TYR A 33 13.36 12.95 -12.32
C TYR A 33 14.51 13.79 -11.74
N ASN A 34 14.31 15.09 -11.52
CA ASN A 34 15.27 15.92 -10.83
C ASN A 34 15.13 15.68 -9.32
N ARG A 35 16.11 14.95 -8.77
CA ARG A 35 16.12 14.56 -7.35
C ARG A 35 16.12 15.76 -6.41
N ASP A 36 16.95 16.78 -6.67
CA ASP A 36 17.08 17.94 -5.78
C ASP A 36 15.79 18.77 -5.75
N ALA A 37 15.16 18.93 -6.92
CA ALA A 37 13.88 19.63 -7.02
C ALA A 37 12.76 18.86 -6.29
N MET A 38 12.65 17.55 -6.51
CA MET A 38 11.63 16.72 -5.85
C MET A 38 11.87 16.58 -4.35
N GLN A 39 13.13 16.50 -3.90
CA GLN A 39 13.46 16.49 -2.48
C GLN A 39 13.10 17.82 -1.82
N THR A 40 13.41 18.94 -2.45
CA THR A 40 13.02 20.27 -1.95
C THR A 40 11.50 20.40 -1.86
N PHE A 41 10.78 19.95 -2.90
CA PHE A 41 9.32 19.95 -2.91
C PHE A 41 8.74 19.07 -1.80
N ALA A 42 9.32 17.89 -1.56
CA ALA A 42 8.91 16.99 -0.48
C ALA A 42 9.11 17.64 0.90
N LEU A 43 10.29 18.21 1.17
CA LEU A 43 10.58 18.88 2.43
C LEU A 43 9.68 20.10 2.68
N PHE A 44 9.32 20.82 1.63
CA PHE A 44 8.37 21.93 1.71
C PHE A 44 6.93 21.47 1.98
N SER A 45 6.50 20.37 1.35
CA SER A 45 5.11 19.88 1.45
C SER A 45 4.84 19.00 2.67
N GLU A 46 5.85 18.33 3.22
CA GLU A 46 5.71 17.42 4.37
C GLU A 46 5.01 18.07 5.58
N PRO A 47 5.37 19.29 6.04
CA PRO A 47 4.69 19.91 7.17
C PRO A 47 3.19 20.16 6.92
N ILE A 48 2.83 20.48 5.66
CA ILE A 48 1.43 20.71 5.26
C ILE A 48 0.66 19.39 5.31
N ILE A 49 1.25 18.32 4.77
CA ILE A 49 0.66 16.97 4.78
C ILE A 49 0.42 16.53 6.23
N ARG A 50 1.45 16.61 7.10
CA ARG A 50 1.33 16.24 8.52
C ARG A 50 0.27 17.06 9.26
N PHE A 51 0.10 18.33 8.90
CA PHE A 51 -0.95 19.17 9.49
C PHE A 51 -2.35 18.70 9.07
N VAL A 52 -2.56 18.41 7.78
CA VAL A 52 -3.85 17.93 7.26
C VAL A 52 -4.16 16.53 7.81
N ASP A 53 -3.18 15.63 7.88
CA ASP A 53 -3.35 14.28 8.42
C ASP A 53 -3.80 14.30 9.89
N ARG A 54 -3.31 15.26 10.70
CA ARG A 54 -3.79 15.44 12.08
C ARG A 54 -5.25 15.87 12.16
N LEU A 55 -5.77 16.56 11.15
CA LEU A 55 -7.15 17.03 11.11
C LEU A 55 -8.11 15.98 10.56
N VAL A 56 -7.68 15.22 9.54
CA VAL A 56 -8.54 14.29 8.79
C VAL A 56 -8.36 12.84 9.25
N GLY A 57 -7.25 12.54 9.91
CA GLY A 57 -6.84 11.19 10.29
C GLY A 57 -5.98 10.52 9.24
N ALA A 58 -5.26 9.48 9.64
CA ALA A 58 -4.32 8.72 8.79
C ALA A 58 -4.87 7.34 8.40
N THR A 59 -6.19 7.16 8.43
CA THR A 59 -6.82 5.86 8.19
C THR A 59 -6.62 5.41 6.75
N ASN A 60 -6.13 4.19 6.60
CA ASN A 60 -5.93 3.56 5.30
C ASN A 60 -6.89 2.38 5.13
N ALA A 61 -7.51 2.29 3.96
CA ALA A 61 -8.37 1.17 3.60
C ALA A 61 -7.93 0.59 2.25
N MET A 62 -7.65 -0.70 2.23
CA MET A 62 -7.33 -1.46 1.03
C MET A 62 -8.44 -2.47 0.75
N ARG A 63 -8.90 -2.51 -0.50
CA ARG A 63 -9.81 -3.54 -1.01
C ARG A 63 -9.14 -4.29 -2.15
N VAL A 64 -9.14 -5.61 -2.07
CA VAL A 64 -8.63 -6.52 -3.09
C VAL A 64 -9.76 -7.43 -3.56
N ASP A 65 -10.08 -7.36 -4.84
CA ASP A 65 -11.04 -8.26 -5.49
C ASP A 65 -10.28 -9.25 -6.39
N ALA A 66 -10.40 -10.54 -6.13
CA ALA A 66 -9.91 -11.61 -7.00
C ALA A 66 -11.09 -12.23 -7.75
N LYS A 67 -11.08 -12.15 -9.09
CA LYS A 67 -12.17 -12.65 -9.93
C LYS A 67 -11.70 -13.81 -10.79
N SER A 68 -12.52 -14.86 -10.90
CA SER A 68 -12.32 -15.94 -11.86
C SER A 68 -12.43 -15.40 -13.29
N ALA A 69 -11.82 -16.12 -14.25
CA ALA A 69 -11.83 -15.72 -15.66
C ALA A 69 -13.25 -15.61 -16.25
N ASP A 70 -14.19 -16.40 -15.75
CA ASP A 70 -15.61 -16.36 -16.13
C ASP A 70 -16.43 -15.32 -15.36
N GLY A 71 -15.82 -14.60 -14.42
CA GLY A 71 -16.43 -13.55 -13.60
C GLY A 71 -17.45 -14.05 -12.56
N LYS A 72 -17.69 -15.37 -12.46
CA LYS A 72 -18.70 -15.95 -11.57
C LYS A 72 -18.26 -16.05 -10.12
N HIS A 73 -16.96 -16.16 -9.89
CA HIS A 73 -16.38 -16.22 -8.55
C HIS A 73 -15.61 -14.95 -8.28
N VAL A 74 -16.00 -14.24 -7.24
CA VAL A 74 -15.32 -13.04 -6.74
C VAL A 74 -15.02 -13.27 -5.27
N VAL A 75 -13.75 -13.19 -4.90
CA VAL A 75 -13.33 -13.13 -3.50
C VAL A 75 -12.92 -11.70 -3.22
N THR A 76 -13.55 -11.08 -2.22
CA THR A 76 -13.27 -9.71 -1.80
C THR A 76 -12.60 -9.73 -0.42
N SER A 77 -11.47 -9.07 -0.30
CA SER A 77 -10.85 -8.76 0.99
C SER A 77 -10.77 -7.26 1.18
N ARG A 78 -11.19 -6.77 2.35
CA ARG A 78 -11.00 -5.39 2.77
C ARG A 78 -10.24 -5.35 4.08
N ILE A 79 -9.18 -4.57 4.12
CA ILE A 79 -8.37 -4.32 5.33
C ILE A 79 -8.38 -2.82 5.58
N VAL A 80 -8.73 -2.43 6.80
CA VAL A 80 -8.70 -1.03 7.24
C VAL A 80 -7.78 -0.93 8.44
N HIS A 81 -6.83 0.00 8.41
CA HIS A 81 -5.96 0.31 9.55
C HIS A 81 -6.14 1.79 9.92
N PRO A 82 -6.29 2.15 11.21
CA PRO A 82 -6.52 3.53 11.62
C PRO A 82 -5.37 4.49 11.29
N ASP A 83 -4.17 3.95 11.12
CA ASP A 83 -2.93 4.70 10.84
C ASP A 83 -2.10 4.03 9.73
N LEU A 84 -1.88 4.73 8.61
CA LEU A 84 -1.10 4.22 7.49
C LEU A 84 0.38 3.97 7.84
N GLU A 85 1.01 4.84 8.63
CA GLU A 85 2.43 4.74 8.97
C GLU A 85 2.67 3.48 9.81
N VAL A 86 1.82 3.23 10.81
CA VAL A 86 1.87 2.01 11.63
C VAL A 86 1.64 0.77 10.77
N CYS A 87 0.65 0.80 9.87
CA CYS A 87 0.37 -0.33 8.97
C CYS A 87 1.59 -0.70 8.10
N VAL A 88 2.30 0.29 7.54
CA VAL A 88 3.50 0.07 6.73
C VAL A 88 4.67 -0.40 7.60
N GLY A 89 4.83 0.17 8.79
CA GLY A 89 5.84 -0.24 9.76
C GLY A 89 5.67 -1.69 10.19
N LEU A 90 4.45 -2.10 10.56
CA LEU A 90 4.10 -3.48 10.93
C LEU A 90 4.38 -4.45 9.80
N ALA A 91 3.97 -4.13 8.57
CA ALA A 91 4.24 -4.99 7.41
C ALA A 91 5.76 -5.16 7.16
N THR A 92 6.53 -4.08 7.26
CA THR A 92 7.98 -4.10 7.10
C THR A 92 8.65 -4.93 8.20
N ALA A 93 8.25 -4.72 9.45
CA ALA A 93 8.76 -5.46 10.61
C ALA A 93 8.42 -6.95 10.52
N ALA A 94 7.20 -7.30 10.12
CA ALA A 94 6.77 -8.69 9.94
C ALA A 94 7.66 -9.41 8.91
N PHE A 95 7.97 -8.77 7.79
CA PHE A 95 8.91 -9.29 6.80
C PHE A 95 10.31 -9.50 7.37
N ALA A 96 10.84 -8.53 8.11
CA ALA A 96 12.14 -8.65 8.75
C ALA A 96 12.19 -9.81 9.75
N VAL A 97 11.13 -10.00 10.54
CA VAL A 97 11.02 -11.11 11.50
C VAL A 97 11.02 -12.46 10.81
N GLU A 98 10.28 -12.63 9.71
CA GLU A 98 10.24 -13.89 8.96
C GLU A 98 11.58 -14.20 8.27
N LEU A 99 12.30 -13.19 7.79
CA LEU A 99 13.69 -13.34 7.34
C LEU A 99 14.60 -13.84 8.47
N LEU A 100 14.52 -13.25 9.66
CA LEU A 100 15.35 -13.65 10.81
C LEU A 100 15.03 -15.05 11.34
N LYS A 101 13.78 -15.49 11.23
CA LYS A 101 13.36 -16.87 11.56
C LYS A 101 13.82 -17.90 10.53
N GLY A 102 14.32 -17.47 9.37
CA GLY A 102 14.70 -18.35 8.26
C GLY A 102 13.50 -18.95 7.53
N THR A 103 12.30 -18.37 7.63
CA THR A 103 11.12 -18.83 6.87
C THR A 103 11.07 -18.24 5.46
N VAL A 104 11.95 -17.27 5.18
CA VAL A 104 12.19 -16.66 3.87
C VAL A 104 13.65 -16.90 3.49
N GLU A 105 13.86 -17.54 2.34
CA GLU A 105 15.18 -17.84 1.81
C GLU A 105 15.91 -16.57 1.33
N PRO A 106 17.26 -16.54 1.29
CA PRO A 106 18.01 -15.44 0.70
C PRO A 106 17.60 -15.18 -0.76
N GLY A 107 17.27 -13.93 -1.10
CA GLY A 107 16.88 -13.57 -2.47
C GLY A 107 15.99 -12.34 -2.56
N ILE A 108 15.51 -12.06 -3.78
CA ILE A 108 14.49 -11.05 -4.06
C ILE A 108 13.17 -11.79 -4.27
N TRP A 109 12.17 -11.46 -3.46
CA TRP A 109 10.90 -12.17 -3.44
C TRP A 109 9.74 -11.19 -3.56
N TYR A 110 8.76 -11.52 -4.41
CA TYR A 110 7.44 -10.95 -4.29
C TYR A 110 6.69 -11.60 -3.12
N PRO A 111 5.83 -10.85 -2.39
CA PRO A 111 5.04 -11.42 -1.29
C PRO A 111 4.24 -12.68 -1.68
N SER A 112 3.80 -12.78 -2.94
CA SER A 112 3.06 -13.93 -3.46
C SER A 112 3.90 -15.20 -3.63
N GLU A 113 5.21 -15.07 -3.80
CA GLU A 113 6.16 -16.18 -4.07
C GLU A 113 6.67 -16.84 -2.80
N LEU A 114 6.47 -16.20 -1.66
CA LEU A 114 6.88 -16.73 -0.36
C LEU A 114 6.16 -18.04 -0.02
N SER A 115 6.79 -18.83 0.85
CA SER A 115 6.19 -20.06 1.38
C SER A 115 4.83 -19.80 2.02
N GLN A 116 3.94 -20.79 2.03
CA GLN A 116 2.64 -20.65 2.67
C GLN A 116 2.76 -20.25 4.15
N GLN A 117 3.78 -20.77 4.85
CA GLN A 117 4.05 -20.43 6.23
C GLN A 117 4.39 -18.95 6.40
N ALA A 118 5.37 -18.44 5.64
CA ALA A 118 5.76 -17.05 5.70
C ALA A 118 4.58 -16.12 5.35
N ARG A 119 3.83 -16.42 4.27
CA ARG A 119 2.65 -15.63 3.90
C ARG A 119 1.60 -15.60 5.01
N SER A 120 1.35 -16.73 5.68
CA SER A 120 0.37 -16.82 6.77
C SER A 120 0.82 -16.01 7.98
N ASN A 121 2.11 -16.09 8.34
CA ASN A 121 2.68 -15.33 9.46
C ASN A 121 2.63 -13.83 9.18
N LEU A 122 3.00 -13.40 7.97
CA LEU A 122 2.92 -12.00 7.55
C LEU A 122 1.50 -11.48 7.61
N LEU A 123 0.54 -12.22 7.04
CA LEU A 123 -0.87 -11.86 7.08
C LEU A 123 -1.42 -11.80 8.51
N GLN A 124 -0.90 -12.63 9.42
CA GLN A 124 -1.29 -12.58 10.82
C GLN A 124 -0.73 -11.36 11.55
N ALA A 125 0.52 -10.99 11.28
CA ALA A 125 1.14 -9.80 11.88
C ALA A 125 0.49 -8.51 11.39
N VAL A 126 0.25 -8.37 10.08
CA VAL A 126 -0.37 -7.15 9.52
C VAL A 126 -1.85 -7.00 9.87
N LYS A 127 -2.49 -8.03 10.47
CA LYS A 127 -3.86 -7.93 10.97
C LYS A 127 -3.95 -7.16 12.28
N GLU A 128 -2.84 -6.97 12.98
CA GLU A 128 -2.80 -6.20 14.22
C GLU A 128 -3.41 -4.81 13.98
N GLU A 129 -4.34 -4.43 14.88
CA GLU A 129 -5.09 -3.17 14.82
C GLU A 129 -5.91 -2.92 13.54
N THR A 130 -6.07 -3.93 12.69
CA THR A 130 -6.92 -3.83 11.49
C THR A 130 -8.36 -4.24 11.73
N ILE A 131 -9.26 -3.64 10.96
CA ILE A 131 -10.60 -4.16 10.73
C ILE A 131 -10.60 -4.87 9.38
N SER A 132 -10.68 -6.21 9.42
CA SER A 132 -10.68 -7.05 8.22
C SER A 132 -12.08 -7.59 7.89
N TYR A 133 -12.49 -7.48 6.63
CA TYR A 133 -13.71 -8.09 6.10
C TYR A 133 -13.36 -8.98 4.92
N MET A 134 -13.85 -10.23 4.92
CA MET A 134 -13.73 -11.16 3.80
C MET A 134 -15.13 -11.56 3.36
N VAL A 135 -15.44 -11.35 2.08
CA VAL A 135 -16.75 -11.62 1.47
C VAL A 135 -16.57 -12.35 0.16
#